data_AF-A0A7S1KJ13-F1
#
_entry.id   AF-A0A7S1KJ13-F1
#
_cell.length_a   1.000
_cell.length_b   1.000
_cell.length_c   1.000
_cell.angle_alpha   90.00
_cell.angle_beta   90.00
_cell.angle_gamma   90.00
#
_symmetry.space_group_name_H-M   'P 1'
#
loop_
_entity.id
_entity.type
_entity.pdbx_description
1 polymer ?
#
loop_
_entity_poly.entity_id
_entity_poly.type
_entity_poly.pdbx_seq_one_letter_code
_entity_poly.pdbx_strand_id
1 'polypeptide(L)'
;VMCRTFNSAGDVTRLCGGGGEGDDEADATVGVALRVIGAGPLSAVPVLFYAIDDPTNSAVPFWRFGSRRGELQSAVHTLHLPRWPSRELQAAVLEALIEAGADVNETLDHIRVTPPVRPIRVATAYANVAAAEVLIRHGAHRGVGALVLPGAFPDEPSREYED
;
A
#
# COMPACT_ATOMS: atom_id res chain seq x y z
N VAL A 1 4.89 13.64 -15.41
CA VAL A 1 4.77 14.02 -13.99
C VAL A 1 3.51 13.35 -13.47
N MET A 2 3.59 12.53 -12.42
CA MET A 2 2.39 12.00 -11.75
C MET A 2 1.91 13.02 -10.73
N CYS A 3 0.60 13.26 -10.70
CA CYS A 3 -0.04 14.21 -9.80
C CYS A 3 -1.19 13.51 -9.07
N ARG A 4 -1.44 13.89 -7.83
CA ARG A 4 -2.72 13.60 -7.17
C ARG A 4 -3.66 14.75 -7.43
N THR A 5 -4.83 14.44 -7.97
CA THR A 5 -5.83 15.44 -8.39
C THR A 5 -6.96 15.62 -7.38
N PHE A 6 -7.09 14.71 -6.42
CA PHE A 6 -8.09 14.81 -5.38
C PHE A 6 -7.63 15.75 -4.28
N ASN A 7 -8.45 16.77 -4.03
CA ASN A 7 -8.19 17.80 -3.02
C ASN A 7 -9.10 17.65 -1.81
N SER A 8 -10.09 16.75 -1.87
CA SER A 8 -10.98 16.46 -0.76
C SER A 8 -11.42 14.98 -0.77
N ALA A 9 -11.76 14.48 0.42
CA ALA A 9 -12.34 13.15 0.60
C ALA A 9 -13.66 12.98 -0.15
N GLY A 10 -14.50 14.03 -0.13
CA GLY A 10 -15.79 14.03 -0.79
C GLY A 10 -15.70 13.86 -2.31
N ASP A 11 -14.59 14.27 -2.93
CA ASP A 11 -14.35 14.03 -4.36
C ASP A 11 -14.10 12.54 -4.64
N VAL A 12 -13.42 11.83 -3.73
CA VAL A 12 -13.18 10.39 -3.85
C VAL A 12 -14.45 9.61 -3.54
N THR A 13 -15.16 9.94 -2.45
CA THR A 13 -16.43 9.28 -2.12
C THR A 13 -17.50 9.49 -3.20
N ARG A 14 -17.56 10.66 -3.85
CA ARG A 14 -18.47 10.87 -5.00
C ARG A 14 -18.08 10.05 -6.22
N LEU A 15 -16.78 9.93 -6.48
CA LEU A 15 -16.29 9.13 -7.60
C LEU A 15 -16.58 7.63 -7.38
N CYS A 16 -16.51 7.17 -6.13
CA CYS A 16 -16.65 5.78 -5.76
C CYS A 16 -18.02 5.38 -5.20
N GLY A 17 -18.96 6.30 -4.98
CA GLY A 17 -20.24 6.02 -4.31
C GLY A 17 -21.43 6.88 -4.75
N GLY A 18 -21.37 7.49 -5.94
CA GLY A 18 -22.21 8.64 -6.32
C GLY A 18 -23.50 8.38 -7.12
N GLY A 19 -24.39 7.46 -6.70
CA GLY A 19 -25.86 7.62 -6.75
C GLY A 19 -26.57 8.17 -8.02
N GLY A 20 -26.28 7.66 -9.21
CA GLY A 20 -27.12 7.84 -10.39
C GLY A 20 -27.31 6.50 -11.11
N GLU A 21 -28.52 6.22 -11.61
CA GLU A 21 -28.79 5.13 -12.55
C GLU A 21 -27.94 5.33 -13.82
N GLY A 22 -26.70 4.85 -13.81
CA GLY A 22 -25.78 4.93 -14.95
C GLY A 22 -24.47 4.24 -14.60
N ASP A 23 -24.03 3.36 -15.50
CA ASP A 23 -22.92 2.41 -15.35
C ASP A 23 -21.50 3.04 -15.22
N ASP A 24 -21.38 4.30 -14.79
CA ASP A 24 -20.14 5.08 -14.70
C ASP A 24 -19.62 5.23 -13.24
N GLU A 25 -19.77 4.19 -12.41
CA GLU A 25 -19.17 4.16 -11.07
C GLU A 25 -17.72 3.71 -11.13
N ALA A 26 -16.80 4.45 -10.49
CA ALA A 26 -15.39 4.07 -10.47
C ALA A 26 -15.17 2.91 -9.50
N ASP A 27 -14.85 1.75 -10.06
CA ASP A 27 -14.57 0.54 -9.29
C ASP A 27 -13.23 0.66 -8.53
N ALA A 28 -13.32 0.78 -7.20
CA ALA A 28 -12.18 0.89 -6.30
C ALA A 28 -11.35 -0.40 -6.21
N THR A 29 -11.85 -1.51 -6.74
CA THR A 29 -11.13 -2.79 -6.84
C THR A 29 -10.22 -2.87 -8.07
N VAL A 30 -10.31 -1.89 -9.00
CA VAL A 30 -9.48 -1.87 -10.20
C VAL A 30 -8.01 -1.69 -9.84
N GLY A 31 -7.19 -2.65 -10.25
CA GLY A 31 -5.74 -2.52 -10.23
C GLY A 31 -5.22 -1.64 -11.37
N VAL A 32 -4.33 -0.71 -11.06
CA VAL A 32 -3.66 0.12 -12.06
C VAL A 32 -2.29 -0.49 -12.37
N ALA A 33 -2.06 -0.80 -13.65
CA ALA A 33 -0.76 -1.23 -14.13
C ALA A 33 -0.02 -0.02 -14.74
N LEU A 34 1.06 0.42 -14.10
CA LEU A 34 1.90 1.49 -14.65
C LEU A 34 2.87 0.90 -15.68
N ARG A 35 3.19 1.67 -16.72
CA ARG A 35 4.22 1.30 -17.70
C ARG A 35 5.30 2.37 -17.70
N VAL A 36 6.51 2.00 -17.29
CA VAL A 36 7.68 2.89 -17.39
C VAL A 36 8.36 2.63 -18.73
N ILE A 37 8.57 3.69 -19.52
CA ILE A 37 9.28 3.59 -20.80
C ILE A 37 10.72 3.13 -20.51
N GLY A 38 11.13 2.00 -21.09
CA GLY A 38 12.44 1.38 -20.83
C GLY A 38 12.42 0.27 -19.77
N ALA A 39 11.37 0.16 -18.97
CA ALA A 39 11.17 -0.95 -18.03
C ALA A 39 10.09 -1.93 -18.53
N GLY A 40 10.03 -3.11 -17.89
CA GLY A 40 8.89 -4.01 -18.06
C GLY A 40 7.57 -3.39 -17.58
N PRO A 41 6.41 -3.84 -18.08
CA PRO A 41 5.12 -3.40 -17.54
C PRO A 41 5.01 -3.77 -16.05
N LEU A 42 4.42 -2.89 -15.25
CA LEU A 42 4.04 -3.28 -13.89
C LEU A 42 2.91 -4.30 -13.97
N SER A 43 2.93 -5.26 -13.05
CA SER A 43 1.70 -5.99 -12.76
C SER A 43 0.68 -5.01 -12.19
N ALA A 44 -0.61 -5.28 -12.41
CA ALA A 44 -1.66 -4.44 -11.85
C ALA A 44 -1.51 -4.41 -10.32
N VAL A 45 -1.54 -3.20 -9.75
CA VAL A 45 -1.47 -2.95 -8.32
C VAL A 45 -2.76 -2.25 -7.90
N PRO A 46 -3.47 -2.72 -6.87
CA PRO A 46 -4.69 -2.09 -6.39
C PRO A 46 -4.45 -0.65 -5.96
N VAL A 47 -5.40 0.23 -6.29
CA VAL A 47 -5.29 1.68 -6.01
C VAL A 47 -5.05 1.96 -4.51
N LEU A 48 -5.56 1.11 -3.63
CA LEU A 48 -5.35 1.20 -2.18
C LEU A 48 -3.86 1.25 -1.79
N PHE A 49 -2.98 0.53 -2.51
CA PHE A 49 -1.54 0.57 -2.24
C PHE A 49 -0.91 1.92 -2.63
N TYR A 50 -1.37 2.54 -3.71
CA TYR A 50 -0.87 3.83 -4.19
C TYR A 50 -1.37 5.03 -3.36
N ALA A 51 -2.46 4.84 -2.63
CA ALA A 51 -2.99 5.83 -1.70
C ALA A 51 -2.14 5.98 -0.42
N ILE A 52 -1.24 5.03 -0.12
CA ILE A 52 -0.37 5.08 1.06
C ILE A 52 0.89 5.90 0.76
N ASP A 53 1.10 6.97 1.52
CA ASP A 53 2.30 7.80 1.41
C ASP A 53 3.55 7.17 2.02
N ASP A 54 4.68 7.54 1.43
CA ASP A 54 6.04 7.38 1.98
C ASP A 54 6.53 8.70 2.60
N PRO A 55 6.16 9.02 3.86
CA PRO A 55 6.60 10.24 4.54
C PRO A 55 8.11 10.25 4.83
N THR A 56 8.75 9.07 4.81
CA THR A 56 10.18 8.93 5.08
C THR A 56 11.03 8.93 3.81
N ASN A 57 10.40 8.87 2.63
CA ASN A 57 11.08 8.67 1.34
C ASN A 57 12.07 7.49 1.40
N SER A 58 11.66 6.44 2.11
CA SER A 58 12.46 5.28 2.48
C SER A 58 12.87 4.43 1.28
N ALA A 59 12.24 4.62 0.11
CA ALA A 59 12.54 3.87 -1.12
C ALA A 59 12.47 2.35 -0.90
N VAL A 60 11.53 1.90 -0.06
CA VAL A 60 11.29 0.49 0.23
C VAL A 60 11.12 -0.30 -1.08
N PRO A 61 11.58 -1.55 -1.12
CA PRO A 61 11.72 -2.30 -2.36
C PRO A 61 10.41 -2.68 -3.05
N PHE A 62 9.24 -2.34 -2.52
CA PHE A 62 7.95 -2.73 -3.11
C PHE A 62 7.77 -2.18 -4.52
N TRP A 63 8.37 -1.03 -4.81
CA TRP A 63 8.30 -0.39 -6.12
C TRP A 63 9.62 -0.45 -6.90
N ARG A 64 10.43 -1.50 -6.72
CA ARG A 64 11.68 -1.68 -7.48
C ARG A 64 11.43 -2.43 -8.78
N PHE A 65 11.83 -1.82 -9.89
CA PHE A 65 11.73 -2.40 -11.23
C PHE A 65 13.10 -2.51 -11.86
N GLY A 66 13.42 -3.66 -12.43
CA GLY A 66 14.66 -3.87 -13.19
C GLY A 66 14.48 -3.57 -14.67
N SER A 67 15.54 -3.10 -15.32
CA SER A 67 15.64 -3.06 -16.78
C SER A 67 15.45 -4.44 -17.41
N ARG A 68 15.02 -4.46 -18.68
CA ARG A 68 14.97 -5.69 -19.49
C ARG A 68 16.35 -6.37 -19.52
N ARG A 69 16.34 -7.70 -19.50
CA ARG A 69 17.53 -8.56 -19.61
C ARG A 69 18.37 -8.14 -20.83
N GLY A 70 19.57 -7.61 -20.60
CA GLY A 70 20.52 -7.22 -21.67
C GLY A 70 21.28 -5.90 -21.47
N GLU A 71 20.85 -5.03 -20.56
CA GLU A 71 21.59 -3.79 -20.25
C GLU A 71 22.66 -4.02 -19.16
N LEU A 72 23.88 -3.54 -19.43
CA LEU A 72 25.09 -3.75 -18.62
C LEU A 72 25.02 -3.13 -17.20
N GLN A 73 23.98 -2.34 -16.93
CA GLN A 73 23.59 -1.83 -15.62
C GLN A 73 22.11 -2.07 -15.44
N SER A 74 21.76 -2.96 -14.50
CA SER A 74 20.37 -3.14 -14.07
C SER A 74 19.92 -1.87 -13.34
N ALA A 75 19.42 -0.88 -14.07
CA ALA A 75 18.83 0.30 -13.47
C ALA A 75 17.63 -0.14 -12.62
N VAL A 76 17.71 0.11 -11.32
CA VAL A 76 16.59 -0.10 -10.40
C VAL A 76 15.79 1.19 -10.39
N HIS A 77 14.60 1.17 -10.99
CA HIS A 77 13.67 2.28 -10.92
C HIS A 77 12.78 2.12 -9.70
N THR A 78 12.69 3.17 -8.88
CA THR A 78 11.74 3.27 -7.76
C THR A 78 10.62 4.21 -8.14
N LEU A 79 9.37 3.78 -7.99
CA LEU A 79 8.23 4.69 -8.13
C LEU A 79 8.10 5.57 -6.88
N HIS A 80 8.13 6.89 -7.08
CA HIS A 80 7.79 7.87 -6.05
C HIS A 80 6.53 8.63 -6.47
N LEU A 81 5.46 8.49 -5.69
CA LEU A 81 4.25 9.28 -5.86
C LEU A 81 4.35 10.58 -5.06
N PRO A 82 3.74 11.69 -5.55
CA PRO A 82 3.61 12.89 -4.73
C PRO A 82 2.76 12.58 -3.50
N ARG A 83 3.11 13.20 -2.37
CA ARG A 83 2.40 13.02 -1.10
C ARG A 83 1.04 13.69 -1.12
N TRP A 84 0.14 13.23 -0.24
CA TRP A 84 -1.10 13.93 0.03
C TRP A 84 -0.79 15.27 0.71
N PRO A 85 -1.57 16.33 0.44
CA PRO A 85 -1.45 17.60 1.14
C PRO A 85 -1.50 17.50 2.67
N SER A 86 -2.24 16.52 3.21
CA SER A 86 -2.31 16.27 4.65
C SER A 86 -2.56 14.79 4.97
N ARG A 87 -2.32 14.41 6.24
CA ARG A 87 -2.58 13.05 6.74
C ARG A 87 -4.06 12.74 6.82
N GLU A 88 -4.88 13.75 7.11
CA GLU A 88 -6.33 13.67 7.20
C GLU A 88 -6.92 13.39 5.80
N LEU A 89 -6.40 14.07 4.77
CA LEU A 89 -6.82 13.80 3.39
C LEU A 89 -6.43 12.38 2.96
N GLN A 90 -5.20 11.94 3.26
CA GLN A 90 -4.83 10.54 3.02
C GLN A 90 -5.78 9.56 3.71
N ALA A 91 -6.06 9.77 5.00
CA ALA A 91 -6.92 8.89 5.78
C ALA A 91 -8.31 8.80 5.15
N ALA A 92 -8.89 9.94 4.78
CA ALA A 92 -10.21 9.97 4.19
C ALA A 92 -10.27 9.36 2.77
N VAL A 93 -9.19 9.46 2.00
CA VAL A 93 -9.07 8.73 0.71
C VAL A 93 -8.99 7.22 0.95
N LEU A 94 -8.21 6.76 1.92
CA LEU A 94 -8.12 5.34 2.27
C LEU A 94 -9.48 4.81 2.73
N GLU A 95 -10.17 5.54 3.61
CA GLU A 95 -11.52 5.20 4.09
C GLU A 95 -12.50 5.10 2.93
N ALA A 96 -12.54 6.09 2.03
CA ALA A 96 -13.43 6.08 0.86
C ALA A 96 -13.16 4.89 -0.08
N LEU A 97 -11.89 4.55 -0.33
CA LEU A 97 -11.53 3.39 -1.16
C LEU A 97 -12.00 2.07 -0.53
N ILE A 98 -11.81 1.93 0.78
CA ILE A 98 -12.23 0.73 1.51
C ILE A 98 -13.76 0.62 1.57
N GLU A 99 -14.46 1.73 1.81
CA GLU A 99 -15.92 1.80 1.79
C GLU A 99 -16.50 1.46 0.41
N ALA A 100 -15.77 1.79 -0.66
CA ALA A 100 -16.09 1.42 -2.03
C ALA A 100 -15.69 -0.02 -2.41
N GLY A 101 -15.21 -0.83 -1.45
CA GLY A 101 -14.95 -2.25 -1.64
C GLY A 101 -13.48 -2.64 -1.89
N ALA A 102 -12.53 -1.71 -1.81
CA ALA A 102 -11.11 -2.08 -1.87
C ALA A 102 -10.74 -3.03 -0.71
N ASP A 103 -10.11 -4.17 -1.04
CA ASP A 103 -9.74 -5.17 -0.05
C ASP A 103 -8.53 -4.71 0.78
N VAL A 104 -8.79 -4.40 2.05
CA VAL A 104 -7.80 -3.97 3.05
C VAL A 104 -6.69 -5.01 3.28
N ASN A 105 -6.93 -6.27 2.92
CA ASN A 105 -6.04 -7.40 3.09
C ASN A 105 -5.46 -7.93 1.79
N GLU A 106 -5.70 -7.29 0.64
CA GLU A 106 -5.24 -7.78 -0.66
C GLU A 106 -3.72 -8.01 -0.69
N THR A 107 -3.27 -9.03 -1.42
CA THR A 107 -1.85 -9.40 -1.52
C THR A 107 -1.27 -9.10 -2.90
N LEU A 108 -0.09 -8.49 -2.93
CA LEU A 108 0.68 -8.36 -4.18
C LEU A 108 1.47 -9.64 -4.45
N ASP A 109 0.81 -10.67 -4.96
CA ASP A 109 1.40 -11.99 -5.18
C ASP A 109 2.54 -12.00 -6.22
N HIS A 110 2.54 -11.02 -7.12
CA HIS A 110 3.59 -10.84 -8.12
C HIS A 110 4.92 -10.36 -7.51
N ILE A 111 4.88 -9.77 -6.31
CA ILE A 111 6.07 -9.41 -5.55
C ILE A 111 6.46 -10.61 -4.69
N ARG A 112 7.48 -11.35 -5.14
CA ARG A 112 8.01 -12.55 -4.45
C ARG A 112 8.78 -12.19 -3.17
N VAL A 113 8.08 -11.66 -2.19
CA VAL A 113 8.59 -11.41 -0.83
C VAL A 113 7.78 -12.21 0.18
N THR A 114 8.47 -12.66 1.24
CA THR A 114 7.83 -13.35 2.36
C THR A 114 7.96 -12.47 3.61
N PRO A 115 6.87 -12.25 4.38
CA PRO A 115 5.46 -12.58 4.04
C PRO A 115 4.97 -11.83 2.79
N PRO A 116 3.77 -12.10 2.25
CA PRO A 116 3.21 -11.32 1.13
C PRO A 116 3.11 -9.83 1.45
N VAL A 117 3.13 -8.96 0.43
CA VAL A 117 2.90 -7.52 0.61
C VAL A 117 1.40 -7.28 0.72
N ARG A 118 0.99 -6.67 1.83
CA ARG A 118 -0.38 -6.20 2.10
C ARG A 118 -0.34 -4.69 2.36
N PRO A 119 -1.47 -3.96 2.25
CA PRO A 119 -1.52 -2.52 2.53
C PRO A 119 -0.89 -2.15 3.89
N ILE A 120 -1.20 -2.91 4.95
CA ILE A 120 -0.65 -2.63 6.29
C ILE A 120 0.88 -2.73 6.35
N ARG A 121 1.48 -3.64 5.59
CA ARG A 121 2.94 -3.80 5.54
C ARG A 121 3.60 -2.63 4.81
N VAL A 122 2.94 -2.10 3.78
CA VAL A 122 3.40 -0.88 3.10
C VAL A 122 3.35 0.30 4.06
N ALA A 123 2.24 0.50 4.77
CA ALA A 123 2.12 1.55 5.78
C ALA A 123 3.17 1.43 6.89
N THR A 124 3.43 0.21 7.40
CA THR A 124 4.48 -0.03 8.40
C THR A 124 5.87 0.27 7.85
N ALA A 125 6.21 -0.20 6.65
CA ALA A 125 7.53 0.03 6.05
C ALA A 125 7.79 1.53 5.81
N TYR A 126 6.74 2.29 5.54
CA TYR A 126 6.78 3.74 5.38
C TYR A 126 6.73 4.54 6.68
N ALA A 127 6.58 3.87 7.83
CA ALA A 127 6.32 4.52 9.12
C ALA A 127 5.11 5.48 9.06
N ASN A 128 4.10 5.13 8.26
CA ASN A 128 2.90 5.93 8.04
C ASN A 128 1.81 5.51 9.03
N VAL A 129 1.90 6.06 10.25
CA VAL A 129 1.00 5.72 11.36
C VAL A 129 -0.46 6.00 11.02
N ALA A 130 -0.75 7.13 10.38
CA ALA A 130 -2.13 7.49 9.99
C ALA A 130 -2.74 6.47 9.02
N ALA A 131 -1.98 6.02 8.01
CA ALA A 131 -2.45 4.97 7.11
C ALA A 131 -2.61 3.63 7.84
N ALA A 132 -1.68 3.28 8.74
CA ALA A 132 -1.76 2.04 9.51
C ALA A 132 -2.99 2.01 10.43
N GLU A 133 -3.34 3.14 11.07
CA GLU A 133 -4.52 3.27 11.93
C GLU A 133 -5.82 3.05 11.15
N VAL A 134 -5.95 3.67 9.97
CA VAL A 134 -7.11 3.46 9.09
C VAL A 134 -7.21 1.98 8.71
N LEU A 135 -6.14 1.39 8.19
CA LEU A 135 -6.14 0.00 7.76
C LEU A 135 -6.53 -0.96 8.92
N ILE A 136 -5.98 -0.75 10.12
CA ILE A 136 -6.33 -1.55 11.31
C ILE A 136 -7.80 -1.39 11.69
N ARG A 137 -8.32 -0.16 11.66
CA ARG A 137 -9.73 0.13 11.97
C ARG A 137 -10.68 -0.63 11.04
N HIS A 138 -10.29 -0.78 9.77
CA HIS A 138 -11.06 -1.50 8.76
C HIS A 138 -10.73 -3.00 8.67
N GLY A 139 -10.05 -3.57 9.66
CA GLY A 139 -9.85 -5.02 9.75
C GLY A 139 -8.61 -5.54 9.02
N ALA A 140 -7.62 -4.69 8.75
CA ALA A 140 -6.33 -5.17 8.27
C ALA A 140 -5.74 -6.18 9.25
N HIS A 141 -5.44 -7.37 8.74
CA HIS A 141 -4.77 -8.39 9.51
C HIS A 141 -3.40 -7.86 9.92
N ARG A 142 -3.15 -7.82 11.23
CA ARG A 142 -1.82 -7.64 11.78
C ARG A 142 -1.02 -8.88 11.41
N GLY A 143 -0.45 -8.88 10.20
CA GLY A 143 0.53 -9.89 9.80
C GLY A 143 1.61 -9.90 10.87
N VAL A 144 1.73 -11.02 11.57
CA VAL A 144 2.79 -11.28 12.55
C VAL A 144 4.13 -11.14 11.83
N GLY A 145 4.67 -9.93 11.87
CA GLY A 145 5.87 -9.51 11.14
C GLY A 145 6.35 -8.13 11.57
N ALA A 146 5.72 -7.52 12.59
CA ALA A 146 6.28 -6.40 13.33
C ALA A 146 7.48 -6.81 14.20
N LEU A 147 7.70 -8.11 14.37
CA LEU A 147 8.83 -8.69 15.09
C LEU A 147 9.39 -9.86 14.29
N VAL A 148 10.61 -9.70 13.76
CA VAL A 148 11.48 -10.84 13.50
C VAL A 148 12.03 -11.24 14.86
N LEU A 149 11.35 -12.20 15.51
CA LEU A 149 11.89 -12.80 16.72
C LEU A 149 13.10 -13.66 16.31
N PRO A 150 14.26 -13.55 16.99
CA PRO A 150 15.33 -14.50 16.79
C PRO A 150 14.77 -15.91 17.01
N GLY A 151 15.05 -16.83 16.08
CA GLY A 151 14.41 -18.16 16.01
C GLY A 151 14.74 -19.13 17.15
N ALA A 152 15.24 -18.65 18.28
CA ALA A 152 15.50 -19.41 19.49
C ALA A 152 14.78 -18.74 20.66
N PHE A 153 13.57 -19.19 20.94
CA PHE A 153 12.98 -18.98 22.25
C PHE A 153 13.57 -20.03 23.20
N PRO A 154 13.94 -19.67 24.43
CA PRO A 154 14.12 -20.69 25.46
C PRO A 154 12.79 -21.42 25.68
N ASP A 155 12.82 -22.75 25.78
CA ASP A 155 11.63 -23.60 25.96
C ASP A 155 10.92 -23.37 27.31
N GLU A 156 11.57 -22.68 28.25
CA GLU A 156 11.05 -22.45 29.59
C GLU A 156 10.56 -21.00 29.76
N PRO A 157 9.34 -20.79 30.30
CA PRO A 157 8.89 -19.46 30.68
C PRO A 157 9.80 -18.93 31.79
N SER A 158 10.41 -17.77 31.56
CA SER A 158 11.16 -17.05 32.60
C SER A 158 10.20 -16.70 33.74
N ARG A 159 10.48 -17.22 34.94
CA ARG A 159 9.77 -16.91 36.20
C ARG A 159 9.72 -15.42 36.57
N GLU A 160 10.41 -14.56 35.82
CA GLU A 160 10.50 -13.12 36.06
C GLU A 160 9.20 -12.34 35.79
N TYR A 161 8.15 -12.98 35.27
CA TYR A 161 6.85 -12.33 34.99
C TYR A 161 5.67 -13.00 35.72
N GLU A 162 5.95 -13.86 36.71
CA GLU A 162 4.95 -14.43 37.60
C GLU A 162 4.85 -13.60 38.89
N ASP A 163 4.36 -12.36 38.80
CA ASP A 163 3.89 -11.54 39.93
C ASP A 163 2.72 -10.64 39.53
#